data_AF-B3S8Q5-F1
#
_entry.id   AF-B3S8Q5-F1
#
_cell.length_a   1.000
_cell.length_b   1.000
_cell.length_c   1.000
_cell.angle_alpha   90.00
_cell.angle_beta   90.00
_cell.angle_gamma   90.00
#
_symmetry.space_group_name_H-M   'P 1'
#
loop_
_entity.id
_entity.type
_entity.pdbx_description
1 polymer ?
#
loop_
_entity_poly.entity_id
_entity_poly.type
_entity_poly.pdbx_seq_one_letter_code
_entity_poly.pdbx_strand_id
1 'polypeptide(L)' 'TKKRRTRTSFSPDQKRELTNRFESNPYIKSSERRALAAKLGLPDRVVKNYFQNRQ' A
#
# COMPACT_ATOMS: atom_id res chain seq x y z
N THR A 1 17.01 -3.24 -21.20
CA THR A 1 16.31 -1.98 -20.87
C THR A 1 15.51 -2.15 -19.58
N LYS A 2 15.92 -1.49 -18.49
CA LYS A 2 15.29 -1.65 -17.16
C LYS A 2 13.89 -1.00 -17.20
N LYS A 3 12.84 -1.81 -17.42
CA LYS A 3 11.44 -1.38 -17.50
C LYS A 3 11.13 -0.50 -16.27
N ARG A 4 11.00 0.82 -16.46
CA ARG A 4 10.66 1.75 -15.37
C ARG A 4 9.31 1.29 -14.84
N ARG A 5 9.27 0.84 -13.58
CA ARG A 5 8.01 0.47 -12.93
C ARG A 5 7.12 1.71 -13.00
N THR A 6 5.99 1.59 -13.67
CA THR A 6 4.97 2.63 -13.74
C THR A 6 4.63 3.04 -12.31
N ARG A 7 4.68 4.34 -12.03
CA ARG A 7 4.29 4.86 -10.71
C ARG A 7 2.83 4.51 -10.50
N THR A 8 2.53 3.77 -9.44
CA THR A 8 1.14 3.49 -9.07
C THR A 8 0.52 4.78 -8.56
N SER A 9 -0.53 5.26 -9.24
CA SER A 9 -1.40 6.31 -8.71
C SER A 9 -2.51 5.64 -7.93
N PHE A 10 -2.72 6.08 -6.69
CA PHE A 10 -3.80 5.60 -5.84
C PHE A 10 -5.05 6.44 -6.06
N SER A 11 -6.21 5.79 -6.16
CA SER A 11 -7.50 6.48 -6.11
C SER A 11 -7.72 7.16 -4.75
N PRO A 12 -8.63 8.14 -4.63
CA PRO A 12 -8.97 8.75 -3.35
C PRO A 12 -9.39 7.73 -2.28
N ASP A 13 -10.17 6.72 -2.67
CA ASP A 13 -10.61 5.65 -1.77
C ASP A 13 -9.45 4.77 -1.30
N GLN A 14 -8.54 4.41 -2.21
CA GLN A 14 -7.34 3.66 -1.86
C GLN A 14 -6.46 4.44 -0.90
N LYS A 15 -6.28 5.74 -1.12
CA LYS A 15 -5.52 6.61 -0.19
C LYS A 15 -6.18 6.68 1.17
N ARG A 16 -7.50 6.86 1.23
CA ARG A 16 -8.26 6.92 2.49
C ARG A 16 -8.08 5.64 3.31
N GLU A 17 -8.25 4.48 2.69
CA GLU A 17 -8.07 3.20 3.38
C GLU A 17 -6.63 2.99 3.86
N LEU A 18 -5.64 3.35 3.03
CA LEU A 18 -4.23 3.27 3.39
C LEU A 18 -3.88 4.19 4.56
N THR A 19 -4.39 5.43 4.57
CA THR A 19 -4.18 6.40 5.66
C THR A 19 -4.87 5.93 6.93
N ASN A 20 -6.15 5.54 6.88
CA ASN A 20 -6.89 5.05 8.04
C ASN A 20 -6.19 3.85 8.68
N ARG A 21 -5.67 2.92 7.86
CA ARG A 21 -4.93 1.77 8.37
C ARG A 21 -3.58 2.18 8.99
N PHE A 22 -2.87 3.12 8.36
CA PHE A 22 -1.59 3.62 8.85
C PHE A 22 -1.73 4.35 10.19
N GLU A 23 -2.77 5.18 10.35
CA GLU A 23 -3.07 5.89 11.61
C GLU A 23 -3.40 4.92 12.75
N SER A 24 -4.11 3.83 12.45
CA SER A 24 -4.40 2.79 13.45
C SER A 24 -3.18 1.96 13.82
N ASN A 25 -2.34 1.63 12.83
CA ASN A 25 -1.10 0.88 13.05
C ASN A 25 -0.07 1.19 11.95
N PRO A 26 1.01 1.95 12.24
CA PRO A 26 2.03 2.28 11.26
C PRO A 26 2.89 1.09 10.84
N TYR A 27 2.78 -0.05 11.55
CA TYR A 27 3.53 -1.28 11.28
C TYR A 27 2.61 -2.39 10.77
N ILE A 28 2.57 -2.58 9.46
CA ILE A 28 1.74 -3.62 8.84
C ILE A 28 2.47 -4.97 8.75
N LYS A 29 1.86 -6.03 9.30
CA LYS A 29 2.40 -7.40 9.20
C LYS A 29 2.21 -7.97 7.79
N SER A 30 2.98 -8.99 7.42
CA SER A 30 2.94 -9.60 6.08
C SER A 30 1.60 -10.24 5.70
N SER A 31 0.82 -10.74 6.66
CA SER A 31 -0.54 -11.24 6.42
C SER A 31 -1.52 -10.11 6.17
N GLU A 32 -1.51 -9.11 7.06
CA GLU A 32 -2.37 -7.92 7.00
C GLU A 32 -2.14 -7.10 5.73
N ARG A 33 -0.87 -6.96 5.33
CA ARG A 33 -0.47 -6.27 4.10
C ARG A 33 -1.04 -6.94 2.87
N ARG A 34 -0.96 -8.27 2.79
CA ARG A 34 -1.54 -9.05 1.68
C ARG A 34 -3.05 -8.92 1.63
N ALA A 35 -3.72 -8.95 2.80
CA ALA A 35 -5.16 -8.75 2.87
C ALA A 35 -5.57 -7.34 2.41
N LEU A 36 -4.84 -6.30 2.83
CA LEU A 36 -5.08 -4.92 2.40
C LEU A 36 -4.81 -4.73 0.90
N ALA A 37 -3.74 -5.34 0.40
CA ALA A 37 -3.39 -5.34 -1.02
C ALA A 37 -4.50 -5.98 -1.86
N ALA A 38 -5.01 -7.14 -1.45
CA ALA A 38 -6.13 -7.81 -2.09
C ALA A 38 -7.41 -6.94 -2.05
N LYS A 39 -7.73 -6.36 -0.89
CA LYS A 39 -8.90 -5.47 -0.72
C LYS A 39 -8.85 -4.25 -1.65
N LEU A 40 -7.66 -3.68 -1.85
CA LEU A 40 -7.46 -2.48 -2.67
C LEU A 40 -7.16 -2.77 -4.14
N GLY A 41 -7.03 -4.05 -4.53
CA GLY A 41 -6.60 -4.44 -5.89
C GLY A 41 -5.17 -4.01 -6.21
N LEU A 42 -4.32 -3.87 -5.19
CA LEU A 42 -2.94 -3.40 -5.32
C LEU A 42 -1.94 -4.57 -5.18
N PRO A 43 -0.76 -4.48 -5.81
CA PRO A 43 0.32 -5.42 -5.52
C PRO A 43 0.85 -5.26 -4.08
N ASP A 44 1.20 -6.37 -3.42
CA ASP A 44 1.75 -6.38 -2.05
C ASP A 44 2.93 -5.41 -1.88
N ARG A 45 3.80 -5.34 -2.89
CA ARG A 45 4.94 -4.41 -2.94
C ARG A 45 4.53 -2.95 -2.86
N VAL A 46 3.42 -2.57 -3.49
CA VAL A 46 2.97 -1.18 -3.51
C VAL A 46 2.48 -0.77 -2.13
N VAL A 47 1.70 -1.63 -1.47
CA VAL A 47 1.27 -1.42 -0.08
C VAL A 47 2.49 -1.38 0.85
N LYS A 48 3.45 -2.31 0.69
CA LYS A 48 4.71 -2.30 1.45
C LYS A 48 5.43 -0.95 1.31
N ASN A 49 5.64 -0.49 0.08
CA ASN A 49 6.33 0.77 -0.19
C ASN A 49 5.58 1.98 0.38
N TYR A 50 4.24 1.98 0.36
CA TYR A 50 3.45 3.05 0.96
C TYR A 50 3.74 3.15 2.46
N PHE A 51 3.67 2.02 3.18
CA PHE A 51 3.93 1.98 4.62
C PHE A 51 5.41 2.30 4.96
N GLN A 52 6.36 1.93 4.09
CA GLN A 52 7.78 2.29 4.27
C GLN A 52 8.08 3.77 3.99
N ASN A 53 7.41 4.38 2.99
CA ASN A 53 7.60 5.79 2.65
C ASN A 53 6.86 6.75 3.61
N ARG A 54 5.97 6.21 4.45
CA ARG A 54 5.18 6.95 5.44
C ARG A 54 5.70 6.80 6.87
N GLN A 55 6.74 5.98 7.09
CA GLN A 55 7.46 5.90 8.38
C GLN A 55 8.21 7.20 8.70
#